data_AF-A0AAW2DPG0-F1
#
_entry.id   AF-A0AAW2DPG0-F1
#
_cell.length_a   1.000
_cell.length_b   1.000
_cell.length_c   1.000
_cell.angle_alpha   90.00
_cell.angle_beta   90.00
_cell.angle_gamma   90.00
#
_symmetry.space_group_name_H-M   'P 1'
#
loop_
_entity.id
_entity.type
_entity.pdbx_description
1 polymer ?
#
loop_
_entity_poly.entity_id
_entity_poly.type
_entity_poly.pdbx_seq_one_letter_code
_entity_poly.pdbx_strand_id
1 'polypeptide(L)'
;MSECYLISHMPKGLTCLSELRVLKGFVIGKQRSKGHYCKLADLAVLQHLKKLSIHVDKTEDTEQDLHSLPQFGNLRSLSVAWSSIYNAPIPTTTNVALAKFQEIMSPPISTRTMGSSPHVALDKLGLQNFRGPEMPAWLSPLNLKELKKLYIRGGEISDLRIKDRSWPVNRLRLKSLSQLRMDWKELQLLFPNLTYVEKVDCPQLSSFPCDKNGEWIHPEADTEQA
;
A
#
# COMPACT_ATOMS: atom_id res chain seq x y z
N MET A 1 -1.71 -12.02 8.47
CA MET A 1 -2.94 -11.38 7.98
C MET A 1 -4.08 -12.36 8.17
N SER A 2 -5.35 -11.95 8.13
CA SER A 2 -6.46 -12.89 8.05
C SER A 2 -6.53 -13.42 6.62
N GLU A 3 -6.23 -14.70 6.44
CA GLU A 3 -5.99 -15.35 5.16
C GLU A 3 -7.27 -15.94 4.56
N CYS A 4 -8.23 -15.07 4.23
CA CYS A 4 -9.51 -15.47 3.65
C CYS A 4 -9.47 -15.43 2.12
N TYR A 5 -8.74 -16.37 1.49
CA TYR A 5 -8.47 -16.37 0.05
C TYR A 5 -9.68 -16.65 -0.86
N LEU A 6 -10.81 -17.09 -0.30
CA LEU A 6 -12.04 -17.35 -1.05
C LEU A 6 -12.98 -16.14 -1.13
N ILE A 7 -12.71 -15.08 -0.35
CA ILE A 7 -13.54 -13.88 -0.37
C ILE A 7 -13.15 -13.05 -1.58
N SER A 8 -14.11 -12.83 -2.48
CA SER A 8 -13.92 -12.02 -3.70
C SER A 8 -14.55 -10.63 -3.61
N HIS A 9 -15.48 -10.41 -2.67
CA HIS A 9 -16.19 -9.15 -2.48
C HIS A 9 -16.53 -8.91 -1.02
N MET A 10 -16.83 -7.64 -0.72
CA MET A 10 -17.24 -7.20 0.61
C MET A 10 -18.74 -6.87 0.64
N PRO A 11 -19.46 -7.22 1.72
CA PRO A 11 -20.88 -6.93 1.82
C PRO A 11 -21.13 -5.42 2.02
N LYS A 12 -22.16 -4.87 1.37
CA LYS A 12 -22.50 -3.44 1.48
C LYS A 12 -22.78 -2.99 2.92
N GLY A 13 -23.27 -3.90 3.77
CA GLY A 13 -23.56 -3.62 5.19
C GLY A 13 -22.37 -3.16 6.02
N LEU A 14 -21.12 -3.29 5.54
CA LEU A 14 -19.94 -2.72 6.22
C LEU A 14 -20.06 -1.20 6.44
N THR A 15 -20.74 -0.49 5.55
CA THR A 15 -20.93 0.96 5.66
C THR A 15 -21.84 1.36 6.83
N CYS A 16 -22.61 0.41 7.38
CA CYS A 16 -23.51 0.65 8.51
C CYS A 16 -22.79 0.60 9.87
N LEU A 17 -21.51 0.21 9.89
CA LEU A 17 -20.74 0.03 11.12
C LEU A 17 -20.08 1.35 11.55
N SER A 18 -20.87 2.35 11.96
CA SER A 18 -20.40 3.72 12.24
C SER A 18 -19.23 3.80 13.24
N GLU A 19 -19.22 2.92 14.24
CA GLU A 19 -18.19 2.84 15.28
C GLU A 19 -16.94 2.03 14.87
N LEU A 20 -16.88 1.52 13.62
CA LEU A 20 -15.79 0.67 13.18
C LEU A 20 -14.47 1.44 13.12
N ARG A 21 -13.53 1.07 13.99
CA ARG A 21 -12.19 1.70 14.06
C ARG A 21 -11.12 0.95 13.29
N VAL A 22 -11.28 -0.36 13.13
CA VAL A 22 -10.29 -1.24 12.53
C VAL A 22 -11.00 -2.20 11.59
N LEU A 23 -10.66 -2.13 10.31
CA LEU A 23 -11.08 -3.09 9.29
C LEU A 23 -9.85 -3.75 8.71
N LYS A 24 -9.75 -5.07 8.81
CA LYS A 24 -8.67 -5.85 8.23
C LYS A 24 -9.23 -6.86 7.24
N GLY A 25 -8.54 -7.03 6.12
CA GLY A 25 -8.92 -7.97 5.08
C GLY A 25 -10.06 -7.47 4.19
N PHE A 26 -10.18 -6.15 3.97
CA PHE A 26 -11.05 -5.63 2.92
C PHE A 26 -10.53 -6.10 1.56
N VAL A 27 -11.40 -6.56 0.66
CA VAL A 27 -10.99 -7.16 -0.62
C VAL A 27 -11.43 -6.27 -1.76
N ILE A 28 -10.49 -5.94 -2.65
CA ILE A 28 -10.74 -5.36 -3.96
C ILE A 28 -10.48 -6.45 -4.98
N GLY A 29 -11.52 -6.92 -5.65
CA GLY A 29 -11.44 -8.00 -6.61
C GLY A 29 -12.47 -7.88 -7.73
N LYS A 30 -12.39 -8.78 -8.71
CA LYS A 30 -13.25 -8.75 -9.90
C LYS A 30 -14.72 -8.86 -9.53
N GLN A 31 -15.49 -7.80 -9.74
CA GLN A 31 -16.92 -7.78 -9.43
C GLN A 31 -17.71 -8.70 -10.36
N ARG A 32 -18.58 -9.54 -9.79
CA ARG A 32 -19.58 -10.27 -10.56
C ARG A 32 -20.70 -9.31 -10.94
N SER A 33 -21.28 -9.47 -12.14
CA SER A 33 -22.24 -8.53 -12.73
C SER A 33 -23.57 -8.35 -11.98
N LYS A 34 -23.86 -9.14 -10.94
CA LYS A 34 -25.18 -9.21 -10.28
C LYS A 34 -25.15 -9.05 -8.76
N GLY A 35 -24.25 -8.26 -8.18
CA GLY A 35 -24.19 -8.07 -6.72
C GLY A 35 -24.00 -6.63 -6.25
N HIS A 36 -24.66 -6.30 -5.13
CA HIS A 36 -24.46 -5.06 -4.39
C HIS A 36 -23.28 -5.21 -3.42
N TYR A 37 -22.08 -5.02 -3.95
CA TYR A 37 -20.84 -5.12 -3.19
C TYR A 37 -20.38 -3.76 -2.65
N CYS A 38 -19.67 -3.79 -1.54
CA CYS A 38 -18.97 -2.63 -0.99
C CYS A 38 -17.70 -2.36 -1.81
N LYS A 39 -17.63 -1.19 -2.44
CA LYS A 39 -16.41 -0.63 -3.02
C LYS A 39 -15.60 0.07 -1.94
N LEU A 40 -14.33 0.36 -2.21
CA LEU A 40 -13.48 1.06 -1.24
C LEU A 40 -14.04 2.45 -0.89
N ALA A 41 -14.48 3.20 -1.90
CA ALA A 41 -15.06 4.54 -1.70
C ALA A 41 -16.30 4.55 -0.78
N ASP A 42 -17.06 3.45 -0.72
CA ASP A 42 -18.22 3.35 0.15
C ASP A 42 -17.84 3.40 1.63
N LEU A 43 -16.63 2.96 1.99
CA LEU A 43 -16.15 2.98 3.36
C LEU A 43 -15.75 4.38 3.85
N ALA A 44 -15.69 5.38 2.97
CA ALA A 44 -15.35 6.75 3.35
C ALA A 44 -16.37 7.37 4.34
N VAL A 45 -17.58 6.80 4.42
CA VAL A 45 -18.59 7.20 5.42
C VAL A 45 -18.20 6.84 6.85
N LEU A 46 -17.27 5.89 7.04
CA LEU A 46 -16.84 5.39 8.35
C LEU A 46 -15.85 6.36 9.01
N GLN A 47 -16.38 7.41 9.63
CA GLN A 47 -15.58 8.49 10.21
C GLN A 47 -14.65 8.03 11.34
N HIS A 48 -14.92 6.91 12.01
CA HIS A 48 -14.06 6.39 13.07
C HIS A 48 -12.99 5.41 12.60
N LEU A 49 -12.92 5.08 11.30
CA LEU A 49 -11.98 4.11 10.76
C LEU A 49 -10.54 4.64 10.79
N LYS A 50 -9.72 4.08 11.67
CA LYS A 50 -8.31 4.45 11.89
C LYS A 50 -7.32 3.49 11.24
N LYS A 51 -7.72 2.23 11.03
CA LYS A 51 -6.87 1.21 10.45
C LYS A 51 -7.59 0.40 9.39
N LEU A 52 -6.98 0.32 8.22
CA LEU A 52 -7.48 -0.41 7.07
C LEU A 52 -6.40 -1.34 6.54
N SER A 53 -6.75 -2.60 6.32
CA SER A 53 -5.92 -3.54 5.55
C SER A 53 -6.73 -4.04 4.35
N ILE A 54 -6.14 -3.87 3.18
CA ILE A 54 -6.72 -4.16 1.87
C ILE A 54 -5.96 -5.33 1.23
N HIS A 55 -6.70 -6.26 0.65
CA HIS A 55 -6.20 -7.28 -0.24
C HIS A 55 -6.66 -6.96 -1.67
N VAL A 56 -5.71 -6.85 -2.58
CA VAL A 56 -5.96 -6.55 -4.00
C VAL A 56 -5.75 -7.83 -4.81
N ASP A 57 -6.79 -8.24 -5.53
CA ASP A 57 -6.76 -9.37 -6.44
C ASP A 57 -6.05 -9.02 -7.77
N LYS A 58 -5.65 -10.02 -8.56
CA LYS A 58 -4.68 -9.93 -9.67
C LYS A 58 -5.08 -9.02 -10.84
N THR A 59 -6.29 -8.51 -10.94
CA THR A 59 -6.79 -7.87 -12.17
C THR A 59 -6.32 -6.43 -12.34
N GLU A 60 -5.84 -6.08 -13.54
CA GLU A 60 -5.18 -4.80 -13.90
C GLU A 60 -6.01 -3.55 -13.55
N ASP A 61 -7.34 -3.65 -13.57
CA ASP A 61 -8.23 -2.51 -13.31
C ASP A 61 -8.55 -2.27 -11.82
N THR A 62 -8.06 -3.11 -10.90
CA THR A 62 -8.46 -3.03 -9.48
C THR A 62 -7.76 -1.95 -8.68
N GLU A 63 -6.60 -1.47 -9.14
CA GLU A 63 -5.89 -0.40 -8.43
C GLU A 63 -6.61 0.95 -8.53
N GLN A 64 -7.53 1.11 -9.50
CA GLN A 64 -8.33 2.32 -9.65
C GLN A 64 -9.14 2.63 -8.38
N ASP A 65 -9.60 1.61 -7.66
CA ASP A 65 -10.34 1.78 -6.41
C ASP A 65 -9.49 2.44 -5.31
N LEU A 66 -8.15 2.23 -5.32
CA LEU A 66 -7.23 2.82 -4.35
C LEU A 66 -7.14 4.35 -4.47
N HIS A 67 -7.57 4.94 -5.60
CA HIS A 67 -7.66 6.40 -5.74
C HIS A 67 -8.74 7.04 -4.86
N SER A 68 -9.60 6.23 -4.21
CA SER A 68 -10.55 6.71 -3.21
C SER A 68 -9.94 6.88 -1.81
N LEU A 69 -8.71 6.39 -1.57
CA LEU A 69 -8.02 6.50 -0.28
C LEU A 69 -7.96 7.92 0.30
N PRO A 70 -7.77 9.00 -0.49
CA PRO A 70 -7.79 10.37 0.04
C PRO A 70 -9.07 10.73 0.82
N GLN A 71 -10.18 10.04 0.61
CA GLN A 71 -11.46 10.33 1.28
C GLN A 71 -11.48 9.94 2.77
N PHE A 72 -10.49 9.18 3.25
CA PHE A 72 -10.47 8.59 4.60
C PHE A 72 -9.78 9.49 5.64
N GLY A 73 -10.39 10.61 6.03
CA GLY A 73 -9.74 11.65 6.84
C GLY A 73 -9.12 11.19 8.19
N ASN A 74 -9.68 10.15 8.82
CA ASN A 74 -9.21 9.63 10.11
C ASN A 74 -8.32 8.38 10.01
N LEU A 75 -8.00 7.93 8.79
CA LEU A 75 -7.15 6.76 8.60
C LEU A 75 -5.70 7.11 8.99
N ARG A 76 -5.12 6.26 9.84
CA ARG A 76 -3.75 6.39 10.37
C ARG A 76 -2.85 5.24 9.98
N SER A 77 -3.40 4.05 9.78
CA SER A 77 -2.65 2.86 9.36
C SER A 77 -3.28 2.21 8.15
N LEU A 78 -2.53 2.17 7.06
CA LEU A 78 -2.90 1.47 5.83
C LEU A 78 -1.95 0.30 5.59
N SER A 79 -2.49 -0.84 5.19
CA SER A 79 -1.72 -1.97 4.66
C SER A 79 -2.39 -2.46 3.39
N VAL A 80 -1.65 -2.56 2.30
CA VAL A 80 -2.15 -3.11 1.03
C VAL A 80 -1.33 -4.33 0.67
N ALA A 81 -1.99 -5.44 0.37
CA ALA A 81 -1.36 -6.70 0.00
C ALA A 81 -1.93 -7.20 -1.33
N TRP A 82 -1.06 -7.52 -2.27
CA TRP A 82 -1.46 -8.08 -3.56
C TRP A 82 -1.34 -9.60 -3.49
N SER A 83 -2.30 -10.28 -4.11
CA SER A 83 -2.28 -11.75 -4.20
C SER A 83 -1.05 -12.23 -5.00
N SER A 84 -0.21 -13.06 -4.37
CA SER A 84 0.98 -13.70 -4.98
C SER A 84 0.68 -15.10 -5.51
N ILE A 85 -0.54 -15.61 -5.33
CA ILE A 85 -0.87 -17.04 -5.43
C ILE A 85 -0.86 -17.56 -6.88
N TYR A 86 -0.68 -16.68 -7.88
CA TYR A 86 -0.63 -17.07 -9.30
C TYR A 86 0.57 -16.46 -10.04
N ASN A 87 1.75 -16.50 -9.42
CA ASN A 87 3.01 -16.18 -10.09
C ASN A 87 3.59 -17.37 -10.89
N ALA A 88 2.87 -18.49 -11.00
CA ALA A 88 3.19 -19.49 -12.02
C ALA A 88 2.75 -18.97 -13.40
N PRO A 89 3.64 -18.96 -14.41
CA PRO A 89 3.23 -18.79 -15.79
C PRO A 89 2.18 -19.86 -16.10
N ILE A 90 0.96 -19.46 -16.45
CA ILE A 90 0.04 -20.37 -17.11
C ILE A 90 0.65 -20.63 -18.48
N PRO A 91 0.88 -21.87 -18.92
CA PRO A 91 1.26 -22.15 -20.30
C PRO A 91 0.09 -21.72 -21.18
N THR A 92 0.16 -20.54 -21.78
CA THR A 92 -0.82 -20.07 -22.75
C THR A 92 -0.56 -20.76 -24.08
N THR A 93 -1.17 -21.92 -24.29
CA THR A 93 -1.53 -22.37 -25.63
C THR A 93 -3.00 -22.06 -25.87
N THR A 94 -3.29 -20.83 -26.29
CA THR A 94 -4.34 -20.61 -27.31
C THR A 94 -4.25 -19.20 -27.84
N ASN A 95 -3.96 -19.10 -29.12
CA ASN A 95 -4.10 -17.88 -29.91
C ASN A 95 -5.56 -17.43 -29.90
N VAL A 96 -5.79 -16.18 -29.51
CA VAL A 96 -6.90 -15.39 -30.05
C VAL A 96 -6.47 -13.94 -30.15
N ALA A 97 -6.53 -13.42 -31.37
CA ALA A 97 -6.18 -12.06 -31.72
C ALA A 97 -7.31 -11.06 -31.44
N LEU A 98 -6.94 -9.77 -31.43
CA LEU A 98 -7.75 -8.54 -31.51
C LEU A 98 -8.41 -8.08 -30.18
N ALA A 99 -8.48 -6.80 -29.81
CA ALA A 99 -8.33 -5.55 -30.58
C ALA A 99 -7.93 -4.36 -29.67
N LYS A 100 -7.30 -3.35 -30.29
CA LYS A 100 -7.12 -1.98 -29.76
C LYS A 100 -8.48 -1.35 -29.43
N PHE A 101 -8.57 -0.62 -28.32
CA PHE A 101 -9.57 0.43 -28.14
C PHE A 101 -8.93 1.71 -27.63
N GLN A 102 -9.23 2.79 -28.34
CA GLN A 102 -8.84 4.16 -28.09
C GLN A 102 -9.67 4.76 -26.95
N GLU A 103 -9.01 5.69 -26.25
CA GLU A 103 -9.54 6.80 -25.46
C GLU A 103 -11.00 7.19 -25.78
N ILE A 104 -11.88 7.09 -24.77
CA ILE A 104 -13.17 7.79 -24.76
C ILE A 104 -13.31 8.48 -23.40
N MET A 105 -13.51 9.80 -23.46
CA MET A 105 -13.76 10.68 -22.31
C MET A 105 -14.98 10.22 -21.50
N SER A 106 -14.85 10.22 -20.18
CA SER A 106 -15.98 10.11 -19.25
C SER A 106 -16.35 11.48 -18.67
N PRO A 107 -17.64 11.74 -18.38
CA PRO A 107 -18.16 13.06 -17.99
C PRO A 107 -17.78 13.45 -16.55
N PRO A 108 -17.78 14.75 -16.18
CA PRO A 108 -17.52 15.17 -14.81
C PRO A 108 -18.74 14.87 -13.95
N ILE A 109 -18.62 13.91 -13.03
CA ILE A 109 -19.57 13.77 -11.93
C ILE A 109 -19.33 14.94 -10.96
N SER A 110 -20.25 15.89 -11.00
CA SER A 110 -20.37 16.94 -9.99
C SER A 110 -20.71 16.30 -8.64
N THR A 111 -19.72 16.20 -7.77
CA THR A 111 -19.96 16.06 -6.33
C THR A 111 -19.73 17.42 -5.69
N ARG A 112 -20.71 17.84 -4.91
CA ARG A 112 -20.73 19.11 -4.18
C ARG A 112 -19.54 19.14 -3.21
N THR A 113 -18.57 20.00 -3.50
CA THR A 113 -17.48 20.35 -2.58
C THR A 113 -18.07 21.08 -1.38
N MET A 114 -18.18 20.38 -0.26
CA MET A 114 -18.19 20.98 1.07
C MET A 114 -16.75 20.92 1.57
N GLY A 115 -16.24 22.08 2.01
CA GLY A 115 -14.82 22.37 2.19
C GLY A 115 -14.03 21.47 3.15
N SER A 116 -12.70 21.64 3.06
CA SER A 116 -11.60 20.81 3.60
C SER A 116 -11.29 19.61 2.72
N SER A 117 -10.22 19.70 1.91
CA SER A 117 -9.60 18.52 1.33
C SER A 117 -9.28 17.55 2.47
N PRO A 118 -9.92 16.36 2.54
CA PRO A 118 -9.56 15.39 3.55
C PRO A 118 -8.16 14.91 3.21
N HIS A 119 -7.16 15.47 3.88
CA HIS A 119 -5.80 14.97 3.79
C HIS A 119 -5.69 13.80 4.74
N VAL A 120 -5.60 12.59 4.18
CA VAL A 120 -5.26 11.41 4.98
C VAL A 120 -3.85 11.61 5.51
N ALA A 121 -3.74 11.77 6.83
CA ALA A 121 -2.46 11.78 7.53
C ALA A 121 -2.17 10.36 8.01
N LEU A 122 -1.38 9.61 7.24
CA LEU A 122 -0.97 8.25 7.60
C LEU A 122 0.25 8.29 8.54
N ASP A 123 0.17 7.56 9.66
CA ASP A 123 1.32 7.27 10.53
C ASP A 123 2.10 6.04 10.04
N LYS A 124 1.38 5.11 9.39
CA LYS A 124 1.94 3.82 8.95
C LYS A 124 1.40 3.38 7.60
N LEU A 125 2.32 2.99 6.72
CA LEU A 125 2.07 2.36 5.43
C LEU A 125 2.72 0.98 5.38
N GLY A 126 1.95 -0.01 4.93
CA GLY A 126 2.40 -1.35 4.63
C GLY A 126 2.11 -1.73 3.19
N LEU A 127 3.10 -2.23 2.46
CA LEU A 127 2.96 -2.77 1.11
C LEU A 127 3.45 -4.21 1.11
N GLN A 128 2.66 -5.14 0.56
CA GLN A 128 3.05 -6.54 0.47
C GLN A 128 2.80 -7.12 -0.93
N ASN A 129 3.83 -7.71 -1.54
CA ASN A 129 3.80 -8.31 -2.87
C ASN A 129 3.40 -7.34 -3.99
N PHE A 130 3.74 -6.05 -3.84
CA PHE A 130 3.49 -5.05 -4.88
C PHE A 130 4.25 -5.42 -6.17
N ARG A 131 3.59 -5.31 -7.32
CA ARG A 131 4.10 -5.83 -8.61
C ARG A 131 4.79 -4.79 -9.48
N GLY A 132 4.70 -3.51 -9.12
CA GLY A 132 5.41 -2.47 -9.86
C GLY A 132 6.87 -2.34 -9.40
N PRO A 133 7.78 -1.93 -10.29
CA PRO A 133 9.17 -1.64 -9.92
C PRO A 133 9.29 -0.33 -9.10
N GLU A 134 8.36 0.60 -9.29
CA GLU A 134 8.36 1.94 -8.68
C GLU A 134 7.18 2.13 -7.72
N MET A 135 7.27 3.12 -6.84
CA MET A 135 6.19 3.43 -5.89
C MET A 135 4.83 3.67 -6.57
N PRO A 136 3.73 3.09 -6.05
CA PRO A 136 2.43 3.17 -6.71
C PRO A 136 1.88 4.60 -6.81
N ALA A 137 1.31 4.94 -7.96
CA ALA A 137 0.84 6.30 -8.28
C ALA A 137 -0.22 6.83 -7.31
N TRP A 138 -1.07 5.96 -6.75
CA TRP A 138 -2.11 6.33 -5.77
C TRP A 138 -1.55 6.82 -4.43
N LEU A 139 -0.24 6.69 -4.16
CA LEU A 139 0.41 7.33 -3.01
C LEU A 139 0.58 8.84 -3.19
N SER A 140 0.71 9.32 -4.44
CA SER A 140 0.92 10.75 -4.74
C SER A 140 -0.14 11.69 -4.14
N PRO A 141 -1.45 11.39 -4.18
CA PRO A 141 -2.47 12.24 -3.57
C PRO A 141 -2.54 12.16 -2.03
N LEU A 142 -1.81 11.23 -1.39
CA LEU A 142 -1.83 11.09 0.07
C LEU A 142 -0.87 12.09 0.74
N ASN A 143 -1.25 12.58 1.92
CA ASN A 143 -0.34 13.38 2.74
C ASN A 143 0.57 12.46 3.54
N LEU A 144 1.79 12.24 3.04
CA LEU A 144 2.79 11.39 3.67
C LEU A 144 3.71 12.14 4.65
N LYS A 145 3.46 13.43 4.93
CA LYS A 145 4.30 14.25 5.83
C LYS A 145 4.38 13.69 7.26
N GLU A 146 3.32 13.05 7.72
CA GLU A 146 3.23 12.46 9.07
C GLU A 146 3.65 10.98 9.10
N LEU A 147 4.14 10.43 7.99
CA LEU A 147 4.42 8.99 7.89
C LEU A 147 5.66 8.60 8.70
N LYS A 148 5.44 7.90 9.81
CA LYS A 148 6.50 7.44 10.72
C LYS A 148 7.04 6.07 10.35
N LYS A 149 6.18 5.19 9.84
CA LYS A 149 6.47 3.76 9.63
C LYS A 149 6.19 3.33 8.18
N LEU A 150 7.19 2.78 7.51
CA LEU A 150 7.06 2.20 6.16
C LEU A 150 7.51 0.75 6.14
N TYR A 151 6.59 -0.18 5.89
CA TYR A 151 6.87 -1.61 5.85
C TYR A 151 6.63 -2.14 4.45
N ILE A 152 7.63 -2.76 3.85
CA ILE A 152 7.57 -3.32 2.50
C ILE A 152 8.02 -4.77 2.56
N ARG A 153 7.19 -5.68 2.05
CA ARG A 153 7.48 -7.11 2.04
C ARG A 153 7.18 -7.77 0.70
N GLY A 154 8.15 -8.46 0.12
CA GLY A 154 7.97 -9.17 -1.14
C GLY A 154 7.65 -8.24 -2.32
N GLY A 155 7.37 -8.84 -3.47
CA GLY A 155 7.06 -8.11 -4.70
C GLY A 155 8.29 -7.77 -5.52
N GLU A 156 8.09 -6.88 -6.49
CA GLU A 156 9.05 -6.58 -7.57
C GLU A 156 9.63 -5.16 -7.47
N ILE A 157 9.35 -4.48 -6.36
CA ILE A 157 9.80 -3.11 -6.15
C ILE A 157 11.33 -3.03 -6.16
N SER A 158 11.86 -2.15 -7.01
CA SER A 158 13.29 -1.93 -7.20
C SER A 158 13.71 -0.51 -6.82
N ASP A 159 12.76 0.43 -6.75
CA ASP A 159 13.01 1.82 -6.38
C ASP A 159 12.04 2.31 -5.30
N LEU A 160 12.59 2.94 -4.25
CA LEU A 160 11.82 3.53 -3.15
C LEU A 160 11.61 5.04 -3.28
N ARG A 161 12.17 5.68 -4.31
CA ARG A 161 12.06 7.12 -4.54
C ARG A 161 10.62 7.51 -4.87
N ILE A 162 10.14 8.60 -4.27
CA ILE A 162 8.88 9.23 -4.64
C ILE A 162 9.19 10.67 -5.07
N LYS A 163 9.38 10.86 -6.39
CA LYS A 163 9.76 12.15 -6.97
C LYS A 163 11.00 12.72 -6.21
N ASP A 164 11.18 14.03 -6.22
CA ASP A 164 12.31 14.71 -5.56
C ASP A 164 12.06 14.93 -4.05
N ARG A 165 11.48 13.95 -3.34
CA ARG A 165 11.16 14.06 -1.91
C ARG A 165 11.82 12.96 -1.11
N SER A 166 12.33 13.34 0.07
CA SER A 166 12.73 12.39 1.10
C SER A 166 11.51 11.92 1.90
N TRP A 167 11.66 10.76 2.55
CA TRP A 167 10.67 10.19 3.43
C TRP A 167 10.84 10.74 4.87
N PRO A 168 9.76 11.16 5.54
CA PRO A 168 9.80 11.54 6.96
C PRO A 168 9.85 10.33 7.92
N VAL A 169 9.97 9.13 7.36
CA VAL A 169 9.90 7.84 8.06
C VAL A 169 11.09 7.66 9.01
N ASN A 170 10.78 7.32 10.26
CA ASN A 170 11.79 7.01 11.27
C ASN A 170 12.00 5.50 11.48
N ARG A 171 11.07 4.67 11.01
CA ARG A 171 11.11 3.21 11.17
C ARG A 171 10.78 2.51 9.87
N LEU A 172 11.79 1.89 9.28
CA LEU A 172 11.70 1.18 8.01
C LEU A 172 11.80 -0.33 8.23
N ARG A 173 10.97 -1.11 7.51
CA ARG A 173 11.09 -2.57 7.46
C ARG A 173 11.05 -3.04 6.03
N LEU A 174 12.12 -3.71 5.60
CA LEU A 174 12.30 -4.25 4.26
C LEU A 174 12.48 -5.76 4.38
N LYS A 175 11.57 -6.54 3.77
CA LYS A 175 11.60 -8.01 3.86
C LYS A 175 11.42 -8.66 2.49
N SER A 176 12.28 -9.61 2.15
CA SER A 176 12.16 -10.43 0.94
C SER A 176 12.09 -9.59 -0.35
N LEU A 177 12.91 -8.55 -0.46
CA LEU A 177 12.97 -7.65 -1.63
C LEU A 177 14.20 -7.99 -2.46
N SER A 178 14.02 -8.83 -3.49
CA SER A 178 15.13 -9.34 -4.32
C SER A 178 15.62 -8.34 -5.37
N GLN A 179 14.76 -7.41 -5.79
CA GLN A 179 15.06 -6.42 -6.84
C GLN A 179 15.51 -5.05 -6.30
N LEU A 180 15.27 -4.77 -5.02
CA LEU A 180 15.64 -3.49 -4.41
C LEU A 180 17.15 -3.41 -4.19
N ARG A 181 17.81 -2.57 -5.01
CA ARG A 181 19.24 -2.31 -4.96
C ARG A 181 19.52 -0.90 -4.47
N MET A 182 20.30 -0.79 -3.42
CA MET A 182 20.88 0.46 -2.93
C MET A 182 21.90 0.17 -1.83
N ASP A 183 22.82 1.11 -1.64
CA ASP A 183 23.71 1.07 -0.48
C ASP A 183 23.11 1.84 0.72
N TRP A 184 23.77 1.73 1.87
CA TRP A 184 23.34 2.41 3.08
C TRP A 184 23.34 3.95 2.96
N LYS A 185 24.29 4.54 2.24
CA LYS A 185 24.38 6.00 2.10
C LYS A 185 23.22 6.53 1.27
N GLU A 186 22.91 5.85 0.16
CA GLU A 186 21.75 6.14 -0.68
C GLU A 186 20.45 6.03 0.13
N LEU A 187 20.30 4.98 0.95
CA LEU A 187 19.16 4.84 1.84
C LEU A 187 19.02 6.02 2.81
N GLN A 188 20.11 6.43 3.45
CA GLN A 188 20.08 7.55 4.42
C GLN A 188 19.65 8.88 3.77
N LEU A 189 20.01 9.11 2.50
CA LEU A 189 19.53 10.28 1.75
C LEU A 189 18.01 10.24 1.53
N LEU A 190 17.45 9.05 1.29
CA LEU A 190 16.00 8.88 1.14
C LEU A 190 15.26 8.94 2.47
N PHE A 191 15.88 8.51 3.56
CA PHE A 191 15.29 8.40 4.89
C PHE A 191 16.14 9.17 5.93
N PRO A 192 16.13 10.52 5.92
CA PRO A 192 17.00 11.32 6.77
C PRO A 192 16.70 11.23 8.27
N ASN A 193 15.46 10.89 8.66
CA ASN A 193 15.02 10.82 10.06
C ASN A 193 15.03 9.39 10.63
N LEU A 194 15.77 8.48 10.00
CA LEU A 194 15.72 7.06 10.30
C LEU A 194 16.34 6.75 11.66
N THR A 195 15.57 6.10 12.52
CA THR A 195 15.99 5.66 13.87
C THR A 195 16.05 4.14 13.99
N TYR A 196 15.41 3.44 13.04
CA TYR A 196 15.36 1.98 13.00
C TYR A 196 15.21 1.46 11.58
N VAL A 197 15.95 0.41 11.26
CA VAL A 197 15.81 -0.40 10.04
C VAL A 197 15.78 -1.87 10.40
N GLU A 198 14.84 -2.60 9.82
CA GLU A 198 14.88 -4.06 9.76
C GLU A 198 15.02 -4.48 8.30
N LYS A 199 16.04 -5.28 8.01
CA LYS A 199 16.33 -5.84 6.69
C LYS A 199 16.38 -7.36 6.79
N VAL A 200 15.50 -8.05 6.08
CA VAL A 200 15.47 -9.53 6.02
C VAL A 200 15.37 -9.97 4.56
N ASP A 201 16.23 -10.88 4.12
CA ASP A 201 16.20 -11.44 2.75
C ASP A 201 16.19 -10.40 1.62
N CYS A 202 17.02 -9.36 1.75
CA CYS A 202 17.21 -8.32 0.73
C CYS A 202 18.64 -8.40 0.16
N PRO A 203 18.92 -9.28 -0.81
CA PRO A 203 20.28 -9.59 -1.25
C PRO A 203 21.02 -8.44 -1.94
N GLN A 204 20.28 -7.52 -2.57
CA GLN A 204 20.86 -6.40 -3.33
C GLN A 204 21.07 -5.13 -2.49
N LEU A 205 20.74 -5.17 -1.19
CA LEU A 205 21.01 -4.09 -0.25
C LEU A 205 22.39 -4.28 0.40
N SER A 206 23.32 -3.36 0.14
CA SER A 206 24.73 -3.48 0.54
C SER A 206 25.14 -2.47 1.60
N SER A 207 26.16 -2.82 2.39
CA SER A 207 26.79 -1.93 3.39
C SER A 207 25.87 -1.48 4.53
N PHE A 208 24.80 -2.22 4.82
CA PHE A 208 23.90 -1.93 5.94
C PHE A 208 24.58 -2.31 7.28
N PRO A 209 24.63 -1.40 8.26
CA PRO A 209 25.21 -1.64 9.59
C PRO A 209 24.24 -2.43 10.50
N CYS A 210 23.62 -3.49 9.99
CA CYS A 210 22.67 -4.31 10.73
C CYS A 210 23.38 -5.36 11.60
N ASP A 211 22.75 -5.70 12.72
CA ASP A 211 23.16 -6.79 13.60
C ASP A 211 22.84 -8.18 12.99
N LYS A 212 23.07 -9.23 13.78
CA LYS A 212 22.76 -10.62 13.40
C LYS A 212 21.28 -10.90 13.11
N ASN A 213 20.37 -10.05 13.58
CA ASN A 213 18.93 -10.16 13.35
C ASN A 213 18.50 -9.36 12.11
N GLY A 214 19.42 -8.67 11.45
CA GLY A 214 19.11 -7.77 10.34
C GLY A 214 18.56 -6.42 10.80
N GLU A 215 18.77 -6.05 12.06
CA GLU A 215 18.28 -4.79 12.65
C GLU A 215 19.40 -3.78 12.79
N TRP A 216 19.09 -2.52 12.47
CA TRP A 216 19.89 -1.37 12.84
C TRP A 216 19.04 -0.43 13.69
N ILE A 217 19.60 0.03 14.80
CA ILE A 217 18.99 0.97 15.73
C ILE A 217 19.95 2.17 15.84
N HIS A 218 19.41 3.37 15.72
CA HIS A 218 20.22 4.58 15.89
C HIS A 218 20.74 4.65 17.34
N PRO A 219 22.04 4.94 17.57
CA PRO A 219 22.64 4.89 18.91
C PRO A 219 21.92 5.75 19.97
N GLU A 220 21.26 6.84 19.57
CA GLU A 220 20.51 7.72 20.49
C GLU A 220 19.07 7.24 20.79
N ALA A 221 18.59 6.19 20.11
CA ALA A 221 17.26 5.62 20.34
C ALA A 221 17.20 4.62 21.50
N ASP A 222 18.36 4.17 22.02
CA ASP A 222 18.46 3.24 23.15
C ASP A 222 18.27 3.93 24.52
N THR A 223 18.28 5.26 24.58
CA THR A 223 18.17 6.02 25.84
C THR A 223 16.73 6.25 26.34
N GLU A 224 15.68 5.88 25.59
CA GLU A 224 14.27 6.03 26.02
C GLU A 224 13.64 4.73 26.58
N GLN A 225 14.41 3.66 26.79
CA GLN A 225 13.90 2.38 27.33
C GLN A 225 14.66 1.86 28.57
N ALA A 226 15.40 2.71 29.27
CA ALA A 226 16.00 2.40 30.57
C ALA A 226 15.34 3.20 31.71
#